data_AF-A0A822IJ52-F1
#
_entry.id   AF-A0A822IJ52-F1
#
_cell.length_a   1.000
_cell.length_b   1.000
_cell.length_c   1.000
_cell.angle_alpha   90.00
_cell.angle_beta   90.00
_cell.angle_gamma   90.00
#
_symmetry.space_group_name_H-M   'P 1'
#
loop_
_entity.id
_entity.type
_entity.pdbx_description
1 polymer ?
#
loop_
_entity_poly.entity_id
_entity_poly.type
_entity_poly.pdbx_seq_one_letter_code
_entity_poly.pdbx_strand_id
1 'polypeptide(L)'
;MVDKKKIKTEKGDSKRVPTGIEGFDELCGGGLLRNRSYLLSGAAGCGKTIFGLQYLYNGITKYGENGIYIATEERPDQVRENVLKFGWDFEALEDEGKLAIIDAC
;
A
#
# COMPACT_ATOMS: atom_id res chain seq x y z
N MET A 1 -13.41 10.36 -48.69
CA MET A 1 -12.49 10.88 -47.67
C MET A 1 -13.17 10.70 -46.33
N VAL A 2 -12.76 9.68 -45.56
CA VAL A 2 -13.33 9.40 -44.23
C VAL A 2 -12.28 9.82 -43.20
N ASP A 3 -12.66 10.80 -42.38
CA ASP A 3 -11.84 11.38 -41.33
C ASP A 3 -11.39 10.31 -40.31
N LYS A 4 -10.11 9.95 -40.38
CA LYS A 4 -9.42 9.22 -39.31
C LYS A 4 -9.26 10.16 -38.13
N LYS A 5 -10.28 10.25 -37.27
CA LYS A 5 -10.13 10.78 -35.91
C LYS A 5 -9.04 9.97 -35.22
N LYS A 6 -7.84 10.53 -35.12
CA LYS A 6 -6.73 10.00 -34.32
C LYS A 6 -7.27 9.82 -32.90
N ILE A 7 -7.41 8.57 -32.47
CA ILE A 7 -7.55 8.21 -31.06
C ILE A 7 -6.26 8.72 -30.42
N LYS A 8 -6.35 9.81 -29.65
CA LYS A 8 -5.24 10.26 -28.81
C LYS A 8 -5.11 9.20 -27.73
N THR A 9 -4.19 8.27 -27.91
CA THR A 9 -3.67 7.48 -26.80
C THR A 9 -2.98 8.48 -25.90
N GLU A 10 -3.64 8.88 -24.82
CA GLU A 10 -2.96 9.56 -23.72
C GLU A 10 -1.81 8.63 -23.34
N LYS A 11 -0.57 9.04 -23.62
CA LYS A 11 0.60 8.44 -22.99
C LYS A 11 0.35 8.65 -21.52
N GLY A 12 -0.19 7.63 -20.84
CA GLY A 12 -0.41 7.69 -19.42
C GLY A 12 0.93 8.00 -18.80
N ASP A 13 1.09 9.22 -18.30
CA ASP A 13 2.15 9.54 -17.36
C ASP A 13 1.93 8.59 -16.20
N SER A 14 2.63 7.46 -16.24
CA SER A 14 2.39 6.35 -15.33
C SER A 14 3.06 6.74 -14.02
N LYS A 15 2.47 7.70 -13.30
CA LYS A 15 2.99 8.21 -12.05
C LYS A 15 3.09 7.01 -11.11
N ARG A 16 4.32 6.62 -10.79
CA ARG A 16 4.58 5.53 -9.88
C ARG A 16 4.45 6.01 -8.44
N VAL A 17 4.03 5.10 -7.58
CA VAL A 17 3.93 5.27 -6.13
C VAL A 17 5.01 4.37 -5.53
N PRO A 18 6.07 4.95 -4.94
CA PRO A 18 7.08 4.17 -4.26
C PRO A 18 6.45 3.45 -3.07
N THR A 19 6.82 2.19 -2.87
CA THR A 19 6.37 1.40 -1.71
C THR A 19 7.20 1.69 -0.47
N GLY A 20 8.41 2.22 -0.64
CA GLY A 20 9.37 2.41 0.44
C GLY A 20 9.94 1.10 0.99
N ILE A 21 9.68 -0.03 0.32
CA ILE A 21 10.20 -1.36 0.64
C ILE A 21 11.49 -1.56 -0.18
N GLU A 22 12.60 -1.73 0.53
CA GLU A 22 13.92 -1.91 -0.07
C GLU A 22 13.95 -3.10 -1.04
N GLY A 23 14.61 -2.91 -2.18
CA GLY A 23 14.68 -3.89 -3.27
C GLY A 23 13.39 -4.02 -4.10
N PHE A 24 12.20 -3.91 -3.50
CA PHE A 24 10.94 -4.07 -4.25
C PHE A 24 10.71 -2.93 -5.24
N ASP A 25 10.94 -1.68 -4.83
CA ASP A 25 10.74 -0.53 -5.71
C ASP A 25 11.67 -0.58 -6.92
N GLU A 26 12.92 -1.01 -6.75
CA GLU A 26 13.89 -1.19 -7.83
C GLU A 26 13.43 -2.26 -8.82
N LEU A 27 12.98 -3.42 -8.31
CA LEU A 27 12.43 -4.51 -9.11
C LEU A 27 11.19 -4.07 -9.92
N CYS A 28 10.40 -3.16 -9.37
CA CYS A 28 9.18 -2.66 -10.00
C CYS A 28 9.38 -1.39 -10.85
N GLY A 29 10.62 -0.88 -10.97
CA GLY A 29 10.95 0.31 -11.74
C GLY A 29 10.50 1.62 -11.09
N GLY A 30 10.65 1.72 -9.77
CA GLY A 30 10.26 2.87 -8.94
C GLY A 30 8.92 2.72 -8.22
N GLY A 31 8.46 1.47 -8.01
CA GLY A 31 7.23 1.16 -7.29
C GLY A 31 6.00 0.91 -8.18
N LEU A 32 4.82 0.95 -7.56
CA LEU A 32 3.54 0.57 -8.16
C LEU A 32 2.99 1.67 -9.08
N LEU A 33 2.13 1.34 -10.03
CA LEU A 33 1.42 2.32 -10.85
C LEU A 33 0.26 2.93 -10.04
N ARG A 34 0.16 4.26 -10.03
CA ARG A 34 -0.98 4.96 -9.39
C ARG A 34 -2.31 4.58 -10.06
N ASN A 35 -3.40 4.66 -9.29
CA ASN A 35 -4.79 4.37 -9.73
C ASN A 35 -5.00 2.93 -10.23
N ARG A 36 -4.40 1.96 -9.53
CA ARG A 36 -4.52 0.53 -9.81
C ARG A 36 -4.78 -0.24 -8.52
N SER A 37 -5.43 -1.39 -8.66
CA SER A 37 -5.55 -2.39 -7.61
C SER A 37 -4.49 -3.48 -7.82
N TYR A 38 -3.90 -3.94 -6.72
CA TYR A 38 -2.85 -4.95 -6.72
C TYR A 38 -3.27 -6.14 -5.88
N LEU A 39 -2.98 -7.35 -6.38
CA LEU A 39 -3.14 -8.59 -5.63
C LEU A 39 -1.75 -9.12 -5.26
N LEU A 40 -1.48 -9.24 -3.96
CA LEU A 40 -0.30 -9.93 -3.46
C LEU A 40 -0.67 -11.37 -3.09
N SER A 41 -0.07 -12.34 -3.78
CA SER A 41 -0.37 -13.76 -3.62
C SER A 41 0.89 -14.57 -3.27
N GLY A 42 0.72 -15.64 -2.50
CA GLY A 42 1.79 -16.50 -2.01
C GLY A 42 1.32 -17.39 -0.84
N ALA A 43 2.11 -18.41 -0.50
CA ALA A 43 1.80 -19.34 0.58
C ALA A 43 1.72 -18.63 1.95
N ALA A 44 1.13 -19.31 2.94
CA ALA A 44 1.13 -18.84 4.32
C ALA A 44 2.59 -18.63 4.80
N GLY A 45 2.83 -17.56 5.57
CA GLY A 45 4.17 -17.23 6.07
C GLY A 45 5.10 -16.51 5.08
N CYS A 46 4.74 -16.32 3.81
CA CYS A 46 5.59 -15.59 2.85
C CYS A 46 5.62 -14.06 3.05
N GLY A 47 5.05 -13.52 4.14
CA GLY A 47 5.12 -12.10 4.47
C GLY A 47 4.10 -11.19 3.77
N LYS A 48 3.00 -11.72 3.22
CA LYS A 48 1.98 -10.93 2.52
C LYS A 48 1.41 -9.79 3.39
N THR A 49 1.00 -10.13 4.61
CA THR A 49 0.45 -9.16 5.57
C THR A 49 1.51 -8.11 5.94
N ILE A 50 2.74 -8.55 6.21
CA ILE A 50 3.87 -7.65 6.53
C ILE A 50 4.16 -6.69 5.36
N PHE A 51 4.18 -7.18 4.12
CA PHE A 51 4.36 -6.33 2.94
C PHE A 51 3.27 -5.25 2.86
N GLY A 52 2.00 -5.63 3.03
CA GLY A 52 0.87 -4.69 2.98
C GLY A 52 0.93 -3.64 4.10
N LEU A 53 1.23 -4.07 5.32
CA LEU A 53 1.35 -3.20 6.48
C LEU A 53 2.58 -2.28 6.37
N GLN A 54 3.71 -2.78 5.87
CA GLN A 54 4.90 -1.97 5.61
C GLN A 54 4.65 -0.92 4.53
N TYR A 55 3.98 -1.29 3.45
CA TYR A 55 3.59 -0.36 2.39
C TYR A 55 2.71 0.76 2.94
N LEU A 56 1.71 0.42 3.75
CA LEU A 56 0.83 1.37 4.40
C LEU A 56 1.59 2.32 5.34
N TYR A 57 2.43 1.77 6.22
CA TYR A 57 3.24 2.55 7.15
C TYR A 57 4.21 3.51 6.43
N ASN A 58 4.91 3.01 5.41
CA ASN A 58 5.82 3.83 4.59
C ASN A 58 5.05 4.93 3.84
N GLY A 59 3.88 4.61 3.29
CA GLY A 59 2.95 5.57 2.67
C GLY A 59 2.70 6.76 3.58
N ILE A 60 2.30 6.49 4.82
CA ILE A 60 1.97 7.51 5.82
C ILE A 60 3.21 8.28 6.26
N THR A 61 4.27 7.58 6.68
CA THR A 61 5.41 8.19 7.38
C THR A 61 6.45 8.82 6.45
N LYS A 62 6.64 8.30 5.23
CA LYS A 62 7.65 8.79 4.29
C LYS A 62 7.05 9.71 3.22
N TYR A 63 5.79 9.50 2.87
CA TYR A 63 5.16 10.16 1.72
C TYR A 63 3.92 10.99 2.08
N GLY A 64 3.47 10.96 3.34
CA GLY A 64 2.32 11.74 3.81
C GLY A 64 1.00 11.26 3.23
N GLU A 65 0.90 9.98 2.83
CA GLU A 65 -0.31 9.39 2.29
C GLU A 65 -1.09 8.65 3.38
N ASN A 66 -2.22 9.20 3.80
CA ASN A 66 -3.13 8.53 4.73
C ASN A 66 -3.63 7.20 4.15
N GLY A 67 -4.02 6.27 5.01
CA GLY A 67 -4.51 4.99 4.55
C GLY A 67 -5.41 4.25 5.51
N ILE A 68 -5.96 3.15 5.02
CA ILE A 68 -6.91 2.29 5.74
C ILE A 68 -6.38 0.87 5.68
N TYR A 69 -6.46 0.16 6.81
CA TYR A 69 -6.25 -1.29 6.87
C TYR A 69 -7.57 -1.96 7.24
N ILE A 70 -8.03 -2.91 6.42
CA ILE A 70 -9.21 -3.72 6.70
C ILE A 70 -8.72 -5.06 7.23
N ALA A 71 -8.96 -5.31 8.51
CA ALA A 71 -8.55 -6.49 9.20
C ALA A 71 -9.59 -7.61 9.01
N THR A 72 -9.23 -8.67 8.28
CA THR A 72 -10.14 -9.79 7.98
C THR A 72 -9.75 -11.10 8.64
N GLU A 73 -8.47 -11.29 8.96
CA GLU A 73 -7.94 -12.57 9.49
C GLU A 73 -7.39 -12.44 10.93
N GLU A 74 -6.85 -11.27 11.28
CA GLU A 74 -6.28 -10.97 12.59
C GLU A 74 -7.02 -9.78 13.19
N ARG A 75 -7.32 -9.83 14.49
CA ARG A 75 -8.02 -8.72 15.16
C ARG A 75 -7.14 -7.46 15.20
N PRO A 76 -7.73 -6.24 15.16
CA PRO A 76 -6.96 -4.99 15.15
C PRO A 76 -5.94 -4.84 16.29
N ASP A 77 -6.24 -5.31 17.49
CA ASP A 77 -5.32 -5.31 18.64
C ASP A 77 -4.07 -6.16 18.40
N GLN A 78 -4.24 -7.34 17.81
CA GLN A 78 -3.13 -8.23 17.45
C GLN A 78 -2.27 -7.64 16.34
N VAL A 79 -2.91 -7.02 15.33
CA VAL A 79 -2.21 -6.35 14.24
C VAL A 79 -1.30 -5.25 14.79
N ARG A 80 -1.81 -4.38 15.67
CA ARG A 80 -1.03 -3.31 16.33
C ARG A 80 0.15 -3.87 17.12
N GLU A 81 -0.07 -4.89 17.94
CA GLU A 81 1.00 -5.53 18.72
C GLU A 81 2.11 -6.11 17.81
N ASN A 82 1.72 -6.73 16.70
CA ASN A 82 2.65 -7.36 15.76
C ASN A 82 3.49 -6.33 14.99
N VAL A 83 2.88 -5.25 14.50
CA VAL A 83 3.62 -4.21 13.76
C VAL A 83 4.52 -3.37 14.66
N LEU A 84 4.15 -3.18 15.93
CA LEU A 84 4.98 -2.46 16.89
C LEU A 84 6.35 -3.12 17.12
N LYS A 85 6.44 -4.45 16.96
CA LYS A 85 7.71 -5.21 17.03
C LYS A 85 8.70 -4.82 15.93
N PHE A 86 8.22 -4.21 14.83
CA PHE A 86 9.04 -3.65 13.76
C PHE A 86 9.33 -2.14 13.95
N GLY A 87 8.89 -1.56 15.06
CA GLY A 87 8.94 -0.12 15.32
C GLY A 87 7.90 0.68 14.54
N TRP A 88 6.83 0.05 14.06
CA TRP A 88 5.75 0.71 13.34
C TRP A 88 4.59 0.97 14.31
N ASP A 89 4.52 2.18 14.85
CA ASP A 89 3.51 2.56 15.82
C ASP A 89 2.20 2.96 15.12
N PHE A 90 1.32 1.98 14.90
CA PHE A 90 0.05 2.20 14.21
C PHE A 90 -0.97 2.92 15.10
N GLU A 91 -0.90 2.75 16.41
CA GLU A 91 -1.80 3.42 17.36
C GLU A 91 -1.57 4.94 17.30
N ALA A 92 -0.30 5.38 17.31
CA ALA A 92 0.02 6.79 17.11
C ALA A 92 -0.50 7.36 15.77
N LEU A 93 -0.44 6.56 14.69
CA LEU A 93 -0.95 7.00 13.38
C LEU A 93 -2.48 7.11 13.33
N GLU A 94 -3.19 6.28 14.09
CA GLU A 94 -4.64 6.39 14.26
C GLU A 94 -5.01 7.62 15.10
N ASP A 95 -4.29 7.89 16.19
CA ASP A 95 -4.47 9.09 17.02
C ASP A 95 -4.24 10.39 16.23
N GLU A 96 -3.28 10.38 15.30
CA GLU A 96 -3.03 11.48 14.37
C GLU A 96 -4.07 11.59 13.23
N GLY A 97 -5.01 10.65 13.13
CA GLY A 97 -6.02 10.60 12.07
C GLY A 97 -5.47 10.28 10.67
N LYS A 98 -4.27 9.69 10.60
CA LYS A 98 -3.59 9.32 9.34
C LYS A 98 -3.87 7.88 8.91
N LEU A 99 -4.19 7.03 9.89
CA LEU A 99 -4.56 5.64 9.70
C LEU A 99 -5.98 5.40 10.25
N ALA A 100 -6.72 4.49 9.63
CA ALA A 100 -7.87 3.86 10.26
C ALA A 100 -7.78 2.34 10.08
N ILE A 101 -7.94 1.58 11.16
CA ILE A 101 -8.09 0.13 11.09
C ILE A 101 -9.58 -0.23 11.22
N ILE A 102 -10.11 -0.92 10.21
CA ILE A 102 -11.50 -1.38 10.17
C ILE A 102 -11.50 -2.86 10.56
N ASP A 103 -12.25 -3.20 11.59
CA ASP A 103 -12.48 -4.58 12.01
C ASP A 103 -13.55 -5.24 11.13
N ALA A 104 -13.19 -6.36 10.50
CA ALA A 104 -14.07 -7.19 9.68
C ALA A 104 -13.89 -8.69 10.01
N CYS A 105 -13.37 -9.01 11.19
CA CYS A 105 -13.23 -10.37 11.72
C CYS A 105 -14.52 -10.95 12.31
#